data_AF-A0AAU8KJ68-F1
#
_entry.id   AF-A0AAU8KJ68-F1
#
_cell.length_a   1.000
_cell.length_b   1.000
_cell.length_c   1.000
_cell.angle_alpha   90.00
_cell.angle_beta   90.00
_cell.angle_gamma   90.00
#
_symmetry.space_group_name_H-M   'P 1'
#
loop_
_entity.id
_entity.type
_entity.pdbx_description
1 polymer ?
#
loop_
_entity_poly.entity_id
_entity_poly.type
_entity_poly.pdbx_seq_one_letter_code
_entity_poly.pdbx_strand_id
1 'polypeptide(L)'
;MLRIHFNDADLARTRLAPAPDPLFEVAASMHRLQSSRGRWAYAGWYRAARRDLREQGLERALRSVLLPLYPRAAYYPDFLTPSSGVEGLEAGLEALLATPAERVAEEVGMLDRLIGAPGWAGRLGEQGVRREFVGVLRAYYGAVVVPHQDRIQARIEAERAVRGRGLLHGGVEGMLAGLGSMFRWCPPVLEVAYPRQTQDRDLYLNGRGLTLVPSYFNWGEPVAFADPGLPPVLWYSLLHEPAARPLREEDPERSLANLLGRARAVALRVAAGGATTGEIARAAGVSASAASRHATVLRDAGLLTTVRHGPAVLHTLTPAGAAVLRAARGAAGDAGPLS
;
A
#
# COMPACT_ATOMS: atom_id res chain seq x y z
N MET A 1 2.77 -5.28 -20.26
CA MET A 1 3.58 -5.66 -19.08
C MET A 1 4.70 -4.64 -18.90
N LEU A 2 5.04 -4.25 -17.66
CA LEU A 2 6.22 -3.41 -17.38
C LEU A 2 7.38 -4.31 -16.93
N ARG A 3 8.55 -4.19 -17.54
CA ARG A 3 9.79 -4.87 -17.15
C ARG A 3 10.78 -3.86 -16.62
N ILE A 4 11.17 -4.00 -15.36
CA ILE A 4 12.14 -3.12 -14.71
C ILE A 4 13.48 -3.84 -14.65
N HIS A 5 14.49 -3.29 -15.32
CA HIS A 5 15.82 -3.88 -15.46
C HIS A 5 16.78 -3.28 -14.43
N PHE A 6 17.41 -4.15 -13.64
CA PHE A 6 18.35 -3.79 -12.58
C PHE A 6 19.79 -4.10 -13.01
N ASN A 7 20.72 -3.25 -12.61
CA ASN A 7 22.12 -3.63 -12.42
C ASN A 7 22.47 -3.76 -10.91
N ASP A 8 23.70 -4.12 -10.59
CA ASP A 8 24.13 -4.32 -9.20
C ASP A 8 24.01 -3.05 -8.35
N ALA A 9 24.30 -1.87 -8.94
CA ALA A 9 24.14 -0.59 -8.26
C ALA A 9 22.66 -0.28 -7.99
N ASP A 10 21.75 -0.70 -8.87
CA ASP A 10 20.31 -0.55 -8.68
C ASP A 10 19.80 -1.41 -7.54
N LEU A 11 20.26 -2.66 -7.44
CA LEU A 11 19.92 -3.53 -6.31
C LEU A 11 20.38 -2.90 -4.99
N ALA A 12 21.62 -2.40 -4.92
CA ALA A 12 22.14 -1.73 -3.72
C ALA A 12 21.39 -0.45 -3.34
N ARG A 13 20.82 0.26 -4.33
CA ARG A 13 20.07 1.51 -4.15
C ARG A 13 18.57 1.30 -4.02
N THR A 14 18.07 0.07 -4.14
CA THR A 14 16.65 -0.25 -4.00
C THR A 14 16.21 -0.04 -2.55
N ARG A 15 15.11 0.69 -2.37
CA ARG A 15 14.61 1.10 -1.05
C ARG A 15 13.10 0.92 -0.98
N LEU A 16 12.62 0.69 0.24
CA LEU A 16 11.20 0.76 0.56
C LEU A 16 10.92 2.10 1.26
N ALA A 17 9.94 2.85 0.78
CA ALA A 17 9.61 4.16 1.35
C ALA A 17 9.22 4.05 2.83
N PRO A 18 9.58 5.06 3.66
CA PRO A 18 9.29 5.04 5.08
C PRO A 18 7.81 5.34 5.40
N ALA A 19 7.10 5.98 4.49
CA ALA A 19 5.72 6.41 4.64
C ALA A 19 4.98 6.25 3.31
N PRO A 20 3.64 6.23 3.31
CA PRO A 20 2.87 6.36 2.08
C PRO A 20 3.11 7.75 1.45
N ASP A 21 3.11 7.82 0.13
CA ASP A 21 3.13 9.09 -0.61
C ASP A 21 1.75 9.76 -0.55
N PRO A 22 1.59 10.92 0.09
CA PRO A 22 0.29 11.57 0.26
C PRO A 22 -0.37 11.98 -1.06
N LEU A 23 0.39 12.44 -2.05
CA LEU A 23 -0.18 12.86 -3.34
C LEU A 23 -0.62 11.65 -4.16
N PHE A 24 0.14 10.55 -4.08
CA PHE A 24 -0.31 9.31 -4.68
C PHE A 24 -1.55 8.73 -3.96
N GLU A 25 -1.64 8.81 -2.63
CA GLU A 25 -2.87 8.41 -1.91
C GLU A 25 -4.08 9.26 -2.30
N VAL A 26 -3.89 10.56 -2.56
CA VAL A 26 -4.94 11.43 -3.13
C VAL A 26 -5.40 10.90 -4.48
N ALA A 27 -4.48 10.66 -5.42
CA ALA A 27 -4.81 10.11 -6.74
C ALA A 27 -5.51 8.75 -6.64
N ALA A 28 -4.96 7.83 -5.85
CA ALA A 28 -5.50 6.48 -5.66
C ALA A 28 -6.90 6.52 -5.01
N SER A 29 -7.13 7.40 -4.03
CA SER A 29 -8.43 7.56 -3.40
C SER A 29 -9.49 8.13 -4.37
N MET A 30 -9.11 9.01 -5.29
CA MET A 30 -9.99 9.45 -6.38
C MET A 30 -10.33 8.29 -7.32
N HIS A 31 -9.37 7.45 -7.69
CA HIS A 31 -9.64 6.24 -8.47
C HIS A 31 -10.60 5.28 -7.74
N ARG A 32 -10.54 5.22 -6.41
CA ARG A 32 -11.50 4.48 -5.58
C ARG A 32 -12.91 5.09 -5.63
N LEU A 33 -13.04 6.41 -5.72
CA LEU A 33 -14.35 7.07 -5.88
C LEU A 33 -14.97 6.79 -7.26
N GLN A 34 -14.13 6.61 -8.28
CA GLN A 34 -14.52 6.35 -9.67
C GLN A 34 -14.83 4.86 -9.97
N SER A 35 -14.62 3.93 -9.02
CA SER A 35 -14.81 2.49 -9.29
C SER A 35 -15.60 1.76 -8.20
N SER A 36 -16.40 0.77 -8.62
CA SER A 36 -17.06 -0.19 -7.73
C SER A 36 -16.21 -1.42 -7.41
N ARG A 37 -15.13 -1.70 -8.17
CA ARG A 37 -14.25 -2.86 -7.92
C ARG A 37 -13.61 -2.75 -6.54
N GLY A 38 -13.66 -3.78 -5.72
CA GLY A 38 -13.09 -3.75 -4.36
C GLY A 38 -13.80 -2.81 -3.38
N ARG A 39 -15.00 -2.29 -3.73
CA ARG A 39 -15.75 -1.33 -2.87
C ARG A 39 -16.05 -1.89 -1.49
N TRP A 40 -16.24 -3.21 -1.37
CA TRP A 40 -16.47 -3.90 -0.09
C TRP A 40 -15.35 -3.63 0.92
N ALA A 41 -14.08 -3.61 0.48
CA ALA A 41 -12.92 -3.41 1.35
C ALA A 41 -12.82 -1.97 1.91
N TYR A 42 -13.47 -1.02 1.25
CA TYR A 42 -13.45 0.41 1.58
C TYR A 42 -14.86 0.97 1.81
N ALA A 43 -15.87 0.14 2.06
CA ALA A 43 -17.26 0.60 2.13
C ALA A 43 -17.50 1.62 3.26
N GLY A 44 -16.81 1.46 4.39
CA GLY A 44 -16.84 2.42 5.49
C GLY A 44 -16.16 3.75 5.12
N TRP A 45 -14.96 3.67 4.56
CA TRP A 45 -14.23 4.84 4.04
C TRP A 45 -15.05 5.60 3.00
N TYR A 46 -15.63 4.90 2.01
CA TYR A 46 -16.38 5.51 0.93
C TYR A 46 -17.60 6.29 1.43
N ARG A 47 -18.29 5.76 2.45
CA ARG A 47 -19.42 6.45 3.09
C ARG A 47 -18.97 7.70 3.86
N ALA A 48 -17.89 7.60 4.64
CA ALA A 48 -17.31 8.73 5.37
C ALA A 48 -16.83 9.83 4.40
N ALA A 49 -15.99 9.48 3.43
CA ALA A 49 -15.46 10.41 2.43
C ALA A 49 -16.57 11.16 1.69
N ARG A 50 -17.66 10.49 1.27
CA ARG A 50 -18.79 11.16 0.62
C ARG A 50 -19.54 12.12 1.53
N ARG A 51 -19.67 11.81 2.81
CA ARG A 51 -20.28 12.70 3.79
C ARG A 51 -19.38 13.91 4.02
N ASP A 52 -18.10 13.69 4.28
CA ASP A 52 -17.14 14.74 4.62
C ASP A 52 -16.94 15.71 3.43
N LEU A 53 -16.91 15.19 2.19
CA LEU A 53 -16.89 16.01 0.97
C LEU A 53 -18.14 16.89 0.80
N ARG A 54 -19.31 16.45 1.29
CA ARG A 54 -20.55 17.24 1.25
C ARG A 54 -20.56 18.32 2.31
N GLU A 55 -20.24 17.94 3.54
CA GLU A 55 -20.21 18.85 4.69
C GLU A 55 -19.21 19.99 4.47
N GLN A 56 -18.09 19.70 3.79
CA GLN A 56 -17.08 20.69 3.45
C GLN A 56 -17.32 21.41 2.10
N GLY A 57 -18.41 21.11 1.39
CA GLY A 57 -18.74 21.77 0.12
C GLY A 57 -17.79 21.44 -1.06
N LEU A 58 -16.97 20.38 -0.95
CA LEU A 58 -15.93 20.03 -1.91
C LEU A 58 -16.46 19.21 -3.10
N GLU A 59 -17.72 18.78 -3.10
CA GLU A 59 -18.28 17.92 -4.15
C GLU A 59 -18.16 18.53 -5.57
N ARG A 60 -18.38 19.83 -5.72
CA ARG A 60 -18.28 20.50 -7.03
C ARG A 60 -16.82 20.53 -7.50
N ALA A 61 -15.91 20.98 -6.63
CA ALA A 61 -14.49 21.04 -6.94
C ALA A 61 -13.91 19.65 -7.26
N LEU A 62 -14.31 18.62 -6.53
CA LEU A 62 -13.93 17.23 -6.84
C LEU A 62 -14.34 16.85 -8.26
N ARG A 63 -15.62 17.09 -8.64
CA ARG A 63 -16.15 16.68 -9.96
C ARG A 63 -15.59 17.51 -11.11
N SER A 64 -15.43 18.82 -10.94
CA SER A 64 -15.08 19.73 -12.05
C SER A 64 -13.59 20.06 -12.15
N VAL A 65 -12.83 19.88 -11.07
CA VAL A 65 -11.40 20.24 -11.00
C VAL A 65 -10.53 18.99 -10.84
N LEU A 66 -10.76 18.20 -9.80
CA LEU A 66 -9.85 17.10 -9.45
C LEU A 66 -10.03 15.88 -10.35
N LEU A 67 -11.22 15.27 -10.40
CA LEU A 67 -11.45 14.02 -11.14
C LEU A 67 -11.03 14.08 -12.62
N PRO A 68 -11.24 15.19 -13.36
CA PRO A 68 -10.76 15.30 -14.75
C PRO A 68 -9.24 15.20 -14.92
N LEU A 69 -8.45 15.50 -13.89
CA LEU A 69 -6.98 15.41 -13.92
C LEU A 69 -6.44 14.09 -13.37
N TYR A 70 -7.26 13.32 -12.65
CA TYR A 70 -6.93 11.99 -12.15
C TYR A 70 -7.84 10.92 -12.77
N PRO A 71 -7.85 10.77 -14.11
CA PRO A 71 -8.68 9.78 -14.76
C PRO A 71 -8.19 8.38 -14.42
N ARG A 72 -9.13 7.44 -14.24
CA ARG A 72 -8.81 6.01 -14.13
C ARG A 72 -8.47 5.42 -15.51
N ALA A 73 -7.38 5.90 -16.11
CA ALA A 73 -7.00 5.63 -17.51
C ALA A 73 -5.53 5.18 -17.64
N ALA A 74 -5.04 5.11 -18.88
CA ALA A 74 -3.68 4.69 -19.20
C ALA A 74 -2.61 5.74 -18.81
N TYR A 75 -3.01 7.01 -18.65
CA TYR A 75 -2.11 8.12 -18.33
C TYR A 75 -2.82 9.16 -17.47
N TYR A 76 -2.08 9.73 -16.53
CA TYR A 76 -2.35 11.03 -15.92
C TYR A 76 -0.99 11.74 -15.70
N PRO A 77 -0.94 13.08 -15.66
CA PRO A 77 0.31 13.83 -15.56
C PRO A 77 1.16 13.47 -14.33
N ASP A 78 2.45 13.23 -14.55
CA ASP A 78 3.42 12.87 -13.51
C ASP A 78 3.66 14.02 -12.51
N PHE A 79 3.52 15.28 -12.95
CA PHE A 79 3.68 16.46 -12.08
C PHE A 79 2.62 16.52 -10.96
N LEU A 80 1.53 15.78 -11.08
CA LEU A 80 0.48 15.67 -10.06
C LEU A 80 0.87 14.76 -8.89
N THR A 81 1.92 13.94 -9.06
CA THR A 81 2.48 13.04 -8.04
C THR A 81 4.02 13.07 -8.09
N PRO A 82 4.64 14.24 -7.84
CA PRO A 82 6.08 14.40 -7.95
C PRO A 82 6.82 13.45 -7.01
N SER A 83 8.04 13.04 -7.37
CA SER A 83 8.83 12.07 -6.60
C SER A 83 9.10 12.53 -5.16
N SER A 84 9.20 13.85 -4.91
CA SER A 84 9.31 14.44 -3.57
C SER A 84 8.09 14.18 -2.67
N GLY A 85 6.97 13.72 -3.21
CA GLY A 85 5.79 13.32 -2.42
C GLY A 85 6.07 12.21 -1.41
N VAL A 86 7.10 11.39 -1.64
CA VAL A 86 7.55 10.36 -0.68
C VAL A 86 8.08 10.96 0.64
N GLU A 87 8.44 12.24 0.65
CA GLU A 87 8.92 12.97 1.83
C GLU A 87 7.77 13.60 2.63
N GLY A 88 6.56 13.67 2.07
CA GLY A 88 5.37 14.17 2.73
C GLY A 88 4.50 15.08 1.84
N LEU A 89 3.37 15.52 2.40
CA LEU A 89 2.38 16.30 1.66
C LEU A 89 2.95 17.65 1.21
N GLU A 90 3.59 18.39 2.12
CA GLU A 90 4.09 19.73 1.81
C GLU A 90 5.24 19.69 0.78
N ALA A 91 6.19 18.76 0.93
CA ALA A 91 7.24 18.55 -0.07
C ALA A 91 6.67 18.21 -1.46
N GLY A 92 5.62 17.37 -1.51
CA GLY A 92 4.91 17.06 -2.74
C GLY A 92 4.21 18.29 -3.35
N LEU A 93 3.47 19.06 -2.55
CA LEU A 93 2.75 20.24 -3.01
C LEU A 93 3.70 21.36 -3.47
N GLU A 94 4.82 21.55 -2.78
CA GLU A 94 5.89 22.48 -3.18
C GLU A 94 6.51 22.07 -4.50
N ALA A 95 6.84 20.79 -4.70
CA ALA A 95 7.37 20.27 -5.97
C ALA A 95 6.36 20.43 -7.13
N LEU A 96 5.06 20.23 -6.87
CA LEU A 96 4.01 20.47 -7.84
C LEU A 96 3.97 21.96 -8.25
N LEU A 97 4.05 22.87 -7.28
CA LEU A 97 4.11 24.31 -7.54
C LEU A 97 5.38 24.72 -8.30
N ALA A 98 6.51 24.10 -7.98
CA ALA A 98 7.81 24.36 -8.58
C ALA A 98 8.00 23.74 -9.98
N THR A 99 7.07 22.91 -10.45
CA THR A 99 7.18 22.27 -11.78
C THR A 99 7.29 23.35 -12.88
N PRO A 100 8.25 23.27 -13.81
CA PRO A 100 8.35 24.22 -14.92
C PRO A 100 7.05 24.30 -15.73
N ALA A 101 6.65 25.50 -16.16
CA ALA A 101 5.40 25.70 -16.90
C ALA A 101 5.38 24.92 -18.24
N GLU A 102 6.54 24.81 -18.89
CA GLU A 102 6.76 24.01 -20.11
C GLU A 102 6.40 22.54 -19.88
N ARG A 103 6.92 21.95 -18.79
CA ARG A 103 6.62 20.56 -18.40
C ARG A 103 5.14 20.36 -18.09
N VAL A 104 4.50 21.32 -17.40
CA VAL A 104 3.05 21.24 -17.15
C VAL A 104 2.26 21.29 -18.46
N ALA A 105 2.63 22.17 -19.39
CA ALA A 105 1.98 22.25 -20.69
C ALA A 105 2.16 20.97 -21.51
N GLU A 106 3.36 20.38 -21.48
CA GLU A 106 3.66 19.12 -22.16
C GLU A 106 2.82 17.96 -21.62
N GLU A 107 2.81 17.77 -20.30
CA GLU A 107 2.10 16.67 -19.66
C GLU A 107 0.57 16.83 -19.75
N VAL A 108 0.05 18.06 -19.64
CA VAL A 108 -1.38 18.35 -19.90
C VAL A 108 -1.72 18.10 -21.37
N GLY A 109 -0.85 18.48 -22.30
CA GLY A 109 -1.03 18.17 -23.72
C GLY A 109 -1.01 16.67 -24.01
N MET A 110 -0.20 15.90 -23.28
CA MET A 110 -0.20 14.44 -23.37
C MET A 110 -1.50 13.85 -22.82
N LEU A 111 -2.01 14.36 -21.70
CA LEU A 111 -3.31 13.97 -21.15
C LEU A 111 -4.43 14.22 -22.16
N ASP A 112 -4.42 15.39 -22.80
CA ASP A 112 -5.42 15.76 -23.80
C ASP A 112 -5.40 14.82 -25.02
N ARG A 113 -4.22 14.55 -25.56
CA ARG A 113 -4.06 13.65 -26.71
C ARG A 113 -4.50 12.20 -26.43
N LEU A 114 -4.25 11.70 -25.22
CA LEU A 114 -4.48 10.28 -24.90
C LEU A 114 -5.88 10.03 -24.34
N ILE A 115 -6.37 10.90 -23.46
CA ILE A 115 -7.60 10.69 -22.68
C ILE A 115 -8.63 11.81 -22.88
N GLY A 116 -8.17 13.03 -23.21
CA GLY A 116 -8.98 14.25 -23.26
C GLY A 116 -8.86 15.03 -21.94
N ALA A 117 -8.34 16.25 -22.01
CA ALA A 117 -8.17 17.13 -20.86
C ALA A 117 -9.33 18.14 -20.80
N PRO A 118 -9.72 18.62 -19.61
CA PRO A 118 -10.70 19.69 -19.54
C PRO A 118 -10.12 20.97 -20.14
N GLY A 119 -10.93 21.78 -20.82
CA GLY A 119 -10.44 22.96 -21.56
C GLY A 119 -9.72 24.02 -20.70
N TRP A 120 -9.85 23.96 -19.37
CA TRP A 120 -9.10 24.82 -18.45
C TRP A 120 -7.74 24.26 -18.03
N ALA A 121 -7.43 22.98 -18.27
CA ALA A 121 -6.22 22.32 -17.76
C ALA A 121 -4.93 23.00 -18.24
N GLY A 122 -4.91 23.57 -19.45
CA GLY A 122 -3.75 24.32 -19.96
C GLY A 122 -3.36 25.51 -19.06
N ARG A 123 -4.34 26.08 -18.35
CA ARG A 123 -4.11 27.19 -17.40
C ARG A 123 -3.34 26.76 -16.15
N LEU A 124 -3.13 25.47 -15.91
CA LEU A 124 -2.22 24.99 -14.85
C LEU A 124 -0.76 25.43 -15.10
N GLY A 125 -0.40 25.85 -16.31
CA GLY A 125 0.84 26.56 -16.59
C GLY A 125 0.97 27.88 -15.82
N GLU A 126 -0.16 28.55 -15.50
CA GLU A 126 -0.22 29.79 -14.74
C GLU A 126 -0.01 29.51 -13.24
N GLN A 127 0.97 30.18 -12.62
CA GLN A 127 1.32 29.95 -11.20
C GLN A 127 0.14 30.21 -10.24
N GLY A 128 -0.70 31.21 -10.53
CA GLY A 128 -1.90 31.53 -9.73
C GLY A 128 -2.92 30.40 -9.72
N VAL A 129 -3.28 29.90 -10.91
CA VAL A 129 -4.22 28.77 -11.06
C VAL A 129 -3.66 27.50 -10.41
N ARG A 130 -2.35 27.27 -10.53
CA ARG A 130 -1.72 26.11 -9.88
C ARG A 130 -1.75 26.20 -8.35
N ARG A 131 -1.60 27.39 -7.76
CA ARG A 131 -1.76 27.59 -6.31
C ARG A 131 -3.18 27.31 -5.84
N GLU A 132 -4.18 27.75 -6.59
CA GLU A 132 -5.59 27.44 -6.29
C GLU A 132 -5.84 25.94 -6.35
N PHE A 133 -5.33 25.26 -7.39
CA PHE A 133 -5.41 23.82 -7.54
C PHE A 133 -4.79 23.07 -6.34
N VAL A 134 -3.61 23.49 -5.89
CA VAL A 134 -2.96 22.97 -4.67
C VAL A 134 -3.82 23.18 -3.43
N GLY A 135 -4.49 24.32 -3.31
CA GLY A 135 -5.46 24.56 -2.24
C GLY A 135 -6.60 23.53 -2.23
N VAL A 136 -7.13 23.20 -3.41
CA VAL A 136 -8.17 22.18 -3.56
C VAL A 136 -7.64 20.78 -3.21
N LEU A 137 -6.41 20.42 -3.63
CA LEU A 137 -5.77 19.16 -3.25
C LEU A 137 -5.59 19.04 -1.74
N ARG A 138 -5.10 20.08 -1.07
CA ARG A 138 -4.91 20.10 0.39
C ARG A 138 -6.25 19.93 1.12
N ALA A 139 -7.30 20.62 0.68
CA ALA A 139 -8.64 20.47 1.24
C ALA A 139 -9.19 19.06 1.06
N TYR A 140 -9.03 18.47 -0.14
CA TYR A 140 -9.43 17.08 -0.40
C TYR A 140 -8.67 16.08 0.48
N TYR A 141 -7.34 16.22 0.61
CA TYR A 141 -6.52 15.37 1.47
C TYR A 141 -7.00 15.42 2.93
N GLY A 142 -7.26 16.63 3.44
CA GLY A 142 -7.81 16.84 4.78
C GLY A 142 -9.18 16.20 4.99
N ALA A 143 -10.04 16.20 3.97
CA ALA A 143 -11.38 15.62 4.04
C ALA A 143 -11.40 14.09 3.91
N VAL A 144 -10.53 13.51 3.08
CA VAL A 144 -10.68 12.12 2.60
C VAL A 144 -9.60 11.18 3.13
N VAL A 145 -8.40 11.69 3.42
CA VAL A 145 -7.25 10.88 3.82
C VAL A 145 -6.95 11.02 5.31
N VAL A 146 -6.86 12.26 5.82
CA VAL A 146 -6.52 12.55 7.22
C VAL A 146 -7.40 11.81 8.25
N PRO A 147 -8.75 11.72 8.08
CA PRO A 147 -9.61 11.02 9.05
C PRO A 147 -9.29 9.51 9.20
N HIS A 148 -8.49 8.96 8.30
CA HIS A 148 -8.13 7.55 8.26
C HIS A 148 -6.61 7.30 8.38
N GLN A 149 -5.83 8.33 8.68
CA GLN A 149 -4.36 8.27 8.72
C GLN A 149 -3.83 7.14 9.61
N ASP A 150 -4.37 6.94 10.82
CA ASP A 150 -3.89 5.91 11.74
C ASP A 150 -4.07 4.51 11.16
N ARG A 151 -5.19 4.28 10.48
CA ARG A 151 -5.49 3.00 9.82
C ARG A 151 -4.59 2.80 8.61
N ILE A 152 -4.38 3.86 7.82
CA ILE A 152 -3.48 3.82 6.66
C ILE A 152 -2.08 3.48 7.14
N GLN A 153 -1.56 4.23 8.10
CA GLN A 153 -0.23 4.06 8.68
C GLN A 153 -0.03 2.65 9.24
N ALA A 154 -0.98 2.14 10.04
CA ALA A 154 -0.89 0.78 10.58
C ALA A 154 -0.83 -0.29 9.48
N ARG A 155 -1.51 -0.09 8.34
CA ARG A 155 -1.44 -1.02 7.21
C ARG A 155 -0.12 -0.91 6.44
N ILE A 156 0.40 0.29 6.27
CA ILE A 156 1.70 0.51 5.63
C ILE A 156 2.82 -0.08 6.48
N GLU A 157 2.80 0.13 7.79
CA GLU A 157 3.79 -0.44 8.72
C GLU A 157 3.79 -1.97 8.69
N ALA A 158 2.61 -2.59 8.65
CA ALA A 158 2.45 -4.03 8.49
C ALA A 158 3.11 -4.54 7.20
N GLU A 159 2.85 -3.86 6.08
CA GLU A 159 3.49 -4.20 4.80
C GLU A 159 5.01 -4.06 4.90
N ARG A 160 5.50 -2.95 5.49
CA ARG A 160 6.94 -2.72 5.68
C ARG A 160 7.59 -3.80 6.54
N ALA A 161 6.92 -4.31 7.57
CA ALA A 161 7.42 -5.42 8.37
C ALA A 161 7.55 -6.71 7.53
N VAL A 162 6.56 -7.02 6.69
CA VAL A 162 6.62 -8.17 5.75
C VAL A 162 7.79 -8.02 4.78
N ARG A 163 7.94 -6.85 4.15
CA ARG A 163 9.02 -6.57 3.19
C ARG A 163 10.40 -6.59 3.87
N GLY A 164 10.49 -6.06 5.08
CA GLY A 164 11.71 -6.06 5.89
C GLY A 164 12.17 -7.48 6.24
N ARG A 165 11.24 -8.41 6.54
CA ARG A 165 11.60 -9.83 6.71
C ARG A 165 12.14 -10.46 5.43
N GLY A 166 11.53 -10.17 4.28
CA GLY A 166 12.04 -10.60 2.97
C GLY A 166 13.47 -10.10 2.73
N LEU A 167 13.73 -8.83 3.07
CA LEU A 167 15.06 -8.22 2.99
C LEU A 167 16.08 -8.91 3.91
N LEU A 168 15.71 -9.21 5.15
CA LEU A 168 16.59 -9.87 6.12
C LEU A 168 16.91 -11.33 5.77
N HIS A 169 15.98 -12.04 5.12
CA HIS A 169 16.16 -13.46 4.80
C HIS A 169 16.84 -13.70 3.46
N GLY A 170 16.52 -12.89 2.44
CA GLY A 170 17.00 -13.12 1.06
C GLY A 170 17.58 -11.87 0.40
N GLY A 171 17.95 -10.85 1.18
CA GLY A 171 18.41 -9.58 0.64
C GLY A 171 17.33 -8.88 -0.19
N VAL A 172 17.74 -7.96 -1.07
CA VAL A 172 16.82 -7.18 -1.90
C VAL A 172 15.99 -8.10 -2.81
N GLU A 173 16.58 -9.18 -3.32
CA GLU A 173 15.88 -10.17 -4.12
C GLU A 173 14.75 -10.86 -3.35
N GLY A 174 15.00 -11.25 -2.09
CA GLY A 174 13.97 -11.81 -1.22
C GLY A 174 12.81 -10.83 -0.95
N MET A 175 13.12 -9.54 -0.83
CA MET A 175 12.10 -8.49 -0.73
C MET A 175 11.27 -8.37 -2.02
N LEU A 176 11.93 -8.35 -3.18
CA LEU A 176 11.29 -8.20 -4.50
C LEU A 176 10.42 -9.42 -4.85
N ALA A 177 10.92 -10.63 -4.60
CA ALA A 177 10.17 -11.87 -4.80
C ALA A 177 8.89 -11.94 -3.95
N GLY A 178 8.85 -11.22 -2.82
CA GLY A 178 7.70 -11.19 -1.93
C GLY A 178 6.57 -10.25 -2.33
N LEU A 179 6.74 -9.35 -3.32
CA LEU A 179 5.83 -8.22 -3.58
C LEU A 179 4.38 -8.62 -3.94
N GLY A 180 4.15 -9.87 -4.34
CA GLY A 180 2.81 -10.41 -4.55
C GLY A 180 2.52 -10.81 -5.99
N SER A 181 1.29 -11.22 -6.27
CA SER A 181 0.90 -11.86 -7.53
C SER A 181 1.00 -10.98 -8.78
N MET A 182 1.07 -9.65 -8.61
CA MET A 182 1.25 -8.70 -9.72
C MET A 182 2.71 -8.52 -10.11
N PHE A 183 3.63 -9.12 -9.35
CA PHE A 183 5.06 -9.00 -9.51
C PHE A 183 5.67 -10.37 -9.71
N ARG A 184 6.68 -10.43 -10.58
CA ARG A 184 7.51 -11.61 -10.75
C ARG A 184 8.96 -11.17 -10.82
N TRP A 185 9.74 -11.58 -9.83
CA TRP A 185 11.18 -11.39 -9.84
C TRP A 185 11.81 -12.50 -10.69
N CYS A 186 12.35 -12.11 -11.85
CA CYS A 186 13.12 -12.93 -12.77
C CYS A 186 14.51 -12.28 -12.89
N PRO A 187 15.40 -12.46 -11.89
CA PRO A 187 16.62 -11.68 -11.80
C PRO A 187 17.39 -11.63 -13.13
N PRO A 188 17.84 -10.44 -13.59
CA PRO A 188 17.81 -9.14 -12.90
C PRO A 188 16.57 -8.28 -13.22
N VAL A 189 15.47 -8.87 -13.66
CA VAL A 189 14.27 -8.17 -14.14
C VAL A 189 13.09 -8.36 -13.18
N LEU A 190 12.46 -7.25 -12.77
CA LEU A 190 11.16 -7.29 -12.10
C LEU A 190 10.06 -7.10 -13.15
N GLU A 191 9.30 -8.15 -13.41
CA GLU A 191 8.11 -8.08 -14.27
C GLU A 191 6.90 -7.64 -13.44
N VAL A 192 6.15 -6.67 -13.96
CA VAL A 192 4.99 -6.07 -13.32
C VAL A 192 3.80 -6.14 -14.25
N ALA A 193 2.71 -6.74 -13.79
CA ALA A 193 1.47 -6.83 -14.55
C ALA A 193 0.79 -5.46 -14.66
N TYR A 194 0.65 -4.96 -15.89
CA TYR A 194 -0.01 -3.70 -16.24
C TYR A 194 -1.13 -3.97 -17.27
N PRO A 195 -2.32 -4.43 -16.83
CA PRO A 195 -3.39 -4.85 -17.73
C PRO A 195 -4.09 -3.68 -18.44
N ARG A 196 -3.97 -2.44 -17.95
CA ARG A 196 -4.49 -1.24 -18.63
C ARG A 196 -3.55 -0.69 -19.71
N GLN A 197 -2.32 -1.19 -19.83
CA GLN A 197 -1.39 -0.77 -20.87
C GLN A 197 -1.57 -1.66 -22.10
N THR A 198 -1.61 -1.02 -23.28
CA THR A 198 -1.74 -1.70 -24.56
C THR A 198 -0.44 -2.34 -25.03
N GLN A 199 0.71 -1.88 -24.52
CA GLN A 199 2.04 -2.33 -24.96
C GLN A 199 2.92 -2.67 -23.76
N ASP A 200 3.89 -3.55 -24.01
CA ASP A 200 4.97 -3.80 -23.07
C ASP A 200 5.90 -2.59 -22.98
N ARG A 201 6.42 -2.33 -21.79
CA ARG A 201 7.34 -1.23 -21.51
C ARG A 201 8.55 -1.75 -20.75
N ASP A 202 9.73 -1.30 -21.14
CA ASP A 202 10.98 -1.56 -20.44
C ASP A 202 11.45 -0.29 -19.71
N LEU A 203 11.81 -0.43 -18.44
CA LEU A 203 12.38 0.62 -17.61
C LEU A 203 13.78 0.18 -17.15
N TYR A 204 14.80 0.86 -17.64
CA TYR A 204 16.18 0.64 -17.21
C TYR A 204 16.54 1.60 -16.08
N LEU A 205 16.90 1.06 -14.92
CA LEU A 205 17.18 1.87 -13.73
C LEU A 205 18.53 2.60 -13.84
N ASN A 206 19.51 2.02 -14.54
CA ASN A 206 20.78 2.66 -14.89
C ASN A 206 21.56 3.20 -13.67
N GLY A 207 21.60 2.45 -12.57
CA GLY A 207 22.27 2.85 -11.33
C GLY A 207 21.51 3.87 -10.47
N ARG A 208 20.28 4.24 -10.84
CA ARG A 208 19.42 5.14 -10.05
C ARG A 208 18.77 4.42 -8.86
N GLY A 209 18.63 3.10 -8.92
CA GLY A 209 17.85 2.30 -7.97
C GLY A 209 16.35 2.45 -8.15
N LEU A 210 15.59 1.70 -7.34
CA LEU A 210 14.13 1.71 -7.34
C LEU A 210 13.59 2.05 -5.94
N THR A 211 12.67 3.00 -5.85
CA THR A 211 11.89 3.25 -4.63
C THR A 211 10.53 2.55 -4.73
N LEU A 212 10.30 1.57 -3.86
CA LEU A 212 9.02 0.90 -3.71
C LEU A 212 8.15 1.67 -2.71
N VAL A 213 6.95 2.08 -3.11
CA VAL A 213 6.02 2.83 -2.26
C VAL A 213 4.73 2.04 -2.08
N PRO A 214 4.49 1.43 -0.90
CA PRO A 214 3.22 0.78 -0.63
C PRO A 214 2.10 1.84 -0.58
N SER A 215 0.95 1.53 -1.17
CA SER A 215 -0.21 2.41 -1.20
C SER A 215 -1.47 1.74 -0.67
N TYR A 216 -2.16 2.45 0.24
CA TYR A 216 -3.38 1.99 0.90
C TYR A 216 -4.60 2.08 -0.01
N PHE A 217 -4.80 3.17 -0.73
CA PHE A 217 -5.96 3.32 -1.63
C PHE A 217 -5.75 2.69 -3.00
N ASN A 218 -4.50 2.36 -3.37
CA ASN A 218 -4.27 1.64 -4.62
C ASN A 218 -4.94 0.27 -4.59
N TRP A 219 -5.56 -0.12 -5.71
CA TRP A 219 -6.25 -1.39 -5.83
C TRP A 219 -5.92 -2.08 -7.15
N GLY A 220 -5.14 -3.14 -7.03
CA GLY A 220 -4.79 -4.04 -8.11
C GLY A 220 -3.49 -3.67 -8.81
N GLU A 221 -3.44 -2.53 -9.50
CA GLU A 221 -2.37 -2.27 -10.47
C GLU A 221 -1.28 -1.37 -9.90
N PRO A 222 -0.01 -1.79 -9.91
CA PRO A 222 1.11 -0.91 -9.62
C PRO A 222 1.18 0.27 -10.59
N VAL A 223 1.80 1.36 -10.17
CA VAL A 223 1.96 2.59 -10.95
C VAL A 223 3.41 3.03 -10.88
N ALA A 224 3.91 3.53 -11.99
CA ALA A 224 5.24 4.11 -12.14
C ALA A 224 5.08 5.35 -13.03
N PHE A 225 6.04 6.26 -12.98
CA PHE A 225 6.03 7.46 -13.81
C PHE A 225 5.93 7.15 -15.30
N ALA A 226 5.21 7.98 -16.04
CA ALA A 226 5.17 7.91 -17.49
C ALA A 226 6.53 8.31 -18.09
N ASP A 227 7.19 9.33 -17.55
CA ASP A 227 8.54 9.72 -17.91
C ASP A 227 9.59 8.76 -17.29
N PRO A 228 10.33 7.97 -18.11
CA PRO A 228 11.37 7.06 -17.61
C PRO A 228 12.63 7.78 -17.10
N GLY A 229 12.78 9.08 -17.38
CA GLY A 229 13.89 9.92 -16.92
C GLY A 229 13.78 10.35 -15.47
N LEU A 230 12.56 10.37 -14.90
CA LEU A 230 12.33 10.69 -13.49
C LEU A 230 12.93 9.65 -12.54
N PRO A 231 13.20 10.00 -11.27
CA PRO A 231 13.62 9.04 -10.27
C PRO A 231 12.68 7.82 -10.24
N PRO A 232 13.20 6.58 -10.36
CA PRO A 232 12.33 5.41 -10.47
C PRO A 232 11.57 5.16 -9.17
N VAL A 233 10.26 5.37 -9.21
CA VAL A 233 9.31 5.09 -8.13
C VAL A 233 8.26 4.13 -8.64
N LEU A 234 7.93 3.13 -7.83
CA LEU A 234 6.89 2.15 -8.11
C LEU A 234 5.92 2.10 -6.93
N TRP A 235 4.75 2.71 -7.11
CA TRP A 235 3.66 2.60 -6.16
C TRP A 235 2.92 1.28 -6.36
N TYR A 236 2.66 0.56 -5.29
CA TYR A 236 2.02 -0.75 -5.37
C TYR A 236 0.92 -0.91 -4.34
N SER A 237 -0.09 -1.71 -4.70
CA SER A 237 -1.19 -2.02 -3.80
C SER A 237 -0.66 -2.85 -2.64
N LEU A 238 -1.08 -2.50 -1.42
CA LEU A 238 -0.97 -3.44 -0.30
C LEU A 238 -1.57 -4.80 -0.69
N LEU A 239 -0.93 -5.88 -0.25
CA LEU A 239 -1.47 -7.23 -0.39
C LEU A 239 -2.76 -7.34 0.43
N HIS A 240 -3.88 -7.09 -0.24
CA HIS A 240 -5.20 -7.44 0.25
C HIS A 240 -5.43 -8.90 -0.15
N GLU A 241 -4.80 -9.85 0.54
CA GLU A 241 -5.25 -11.23 0.34
C GLU A 241 -6.75 -11.32 0.69
N PRO A 242 -7.53 -12.07 -0.12
CA PRO A 242 -8.93 -12.30 0.14
C PRO A 242 -9.11 -12.95 1.53
N ALA A 243 -10.30 -12.79 2.09
CA ALA A 243 -10.68 -13.36 3.38
C ALA A 243 -10.18 -14.81 3.51
N ALA A 244 -9.66 -15.12 4.71
CA ALA A 244 -9.09 -16.40 5.09
C ALA A 244 -9.77 -17.58 4.40
N ARG A 245 -8.95 -18.41 3.72
CA ARG A 245 -9.39 -19.70 3.19
C ARG A 245 -10.08 -20.48 4.31
N PRO A 246 -11.28 -21.06 4.11
CA PRO A 246 -11.91 -21.87 5.14
C PRO A 246 -11.00 -23.06 5.47
N LEU A 247 -10.73 -23.23 6.76
CA LEU A 247 -9.88 -24.29 7.30
C LEU A 247 -10.52 -25.66 7.01
N ARG A 248 -9.74 -26.59 6.46
CA ARG A 248 -10.15 -27.99 6.33
C ARG A 248 -10.09 -28.69 7.69
N GLU A 249 -10.79 -29.82 7.83
CA GLU A 249 -11.01 -30.49 9.13
C GLU A 249 -9.73 -30.96 9.84
N GLU A 250 -8.63 -31.16 9.09
CA GLU A 250 -7.32 -31.64 9.58
C GLU A 250 -6.30 -30.53 9.86
N ASP A 251 -6.71 -29.26 9.79
CA ASP A 251 -5.78 -28.13 9.90
C ASP A 251 -5.31 -27.93 11.37
N PRO A 252 -3.99 -27.88 11.67
CA PRO A 252 -3.42 -27.46 12.96
C PRO A 252 -4.09 -26.21 13.57
N GLU A 253 -4.63 -25.37 12.69
CA GLU A 253 -5.38 -24.18 13.01
C GLU A 253 -6.64 -24.42 13.85
N ARG A 254 -7.30 -25.58 13.73
CA ARG A 254 -8.53 -25.91 14.48
C ARG A 254 -8.23 -26.31 15.92
N SER A 255 -7.17 -27.09 16.17
CA SER A 255 -6.75 -27.48 17.52
C SER A 255 -6.41 -26.25 18.37
N LEU A 256 -5.61 -25.34 17.81
CA LEU A 256 -5.25 -24.10 18.49
C LEU A 256 -6.46 -23.16 18.65
N ALA A 257 -7.35 -23.11 17.66
CA ALA A 257 -8.59 -22.34 17.75
C ALA A 257 -9.58 -22.90 18.77
N ASN A 258 -9.61 -24.21 19.02
CA ASN A 258 -10.44 -24.81 20.08
C ASN A 258 -9.89 -24.45 21.46
N LEU A 259 -8.57 -24.47 21.65
CA LEU A 259 -7.92 -24.16 22.92
C LEU A 259 -8.00 -22.66 23.27
N LEU A 260 -7.66 -21.80 22.32
CA LEU A 260 -7.49 -20.36 22.55
C LEU A 260 -8.67 -19.54 22.02
N GLY A 261 -9.56 -20.11 21.22
CA GLY A 261 -10.47 -19.34 20.37
C GLY A 261 -9.77 -18.81 19.12
N ARG A 262 -10.52 -18.73 18.02
CA ARG A 262 -10.03 -18.39 16.67
C ARG A 262 -9.13 -17.14 16.62
N ALA A 263 -9.57 -16.03 17.23
CA ALA A 263 -8.84 -14.77 17.15
C ALA A 263 -7.48 -14.80 17.90
N ARG A 264 -7.41 -15.48 19.05
CA ARG A 264 -6.15 -15.65 19.81
C ARG A 264 -5.21 -16.65 19.16
N ALA A 265 -5.74 -17.73 18.59
CA ALA A 265 -4.94 -18.68 17.80
C ALA A 265 -4.28 -18.00 16.60
N VAL A 266 -5.01 -17.14 15.89
CA VAL A 266 -4.47 -16.34 14.79
C VAL A 266 -3.43 -15.33 15.30
N ALA A 267 -3.73 -14.60 16.38
CA ALA A 267 -2.79 -13.65 16.97
C ALA A 267 -1.44 -14.30 17.36
N LEU A 268 -1.49 -15.48 18.00
CA LEU A 268 -0.30 -16.23 18.39
C LEU A 268 0.53 -16.65 17.18
N ARG A 269 -0.10 -17.09 16.09
CA ARG A 269 0.61 -17.48 14.86
C ARG A 269 1.26 -16.31 14.17
N VAL A 270 0.55 -15.21 14.03
CA VAL A 270 1.06 -14.02 13.34
C VAL A 270 2.25 -13.43 14.10
N ALA A 271 2.19 -13.48 15.44
CA ALA A 271 3.30 -13.08 16.31
C ALA A 271 4.57 -13.95 16.19
N ALA A 272 4.51 -15.13 15.56
CA ALA A 272 5.69 -15.97 15.31
C ALA A 272 6.76 -15.25 14.48
N GLY A 273 6.37 -14.36 13.57
CA GLY A 273 7.27 -13.53 12.76
C GLY A 273 7.48 -12.11 13.30
N GLY A 274 7.00 -11.82 14.51
CA GLY A 274 6.87 -10.46 15.05
C GLY A 274 5.73 -9.70 14.37
N ALA A 275 4.72 -9.31 15.17
CA ALA A 275 3.49 -8.74 14.65
C ALA A 275 3.06 -7.49 15.42
N THR A 276 2.76 -6.42 14.70
CA THR A 276 2.05 -5.27 15.27
C THR A 276 0.62 -5.64 15.66
N THR A 277 0.01 -4.84 16.54
CA THR A 277 -1.42 -4.97 16.87
C THR A 277 -2.30 -4.87 15.61
N GLY A 278 -1.89 -4.08 14.61
CA GLY A 278 -2.58 -3.95 13.32
C GLY A 278 -2.51 -5.23 12.48
N GLU A 279 -1.36 -5.89 12.42
CA GLU A 279 -1.20 -7.20 11.75
C GLU A 279 -2.07 -8.27 12.40
N ILE A 280 -2.12 -8.30 13.73
CA ILE A 280 -3.00 -9.22 14.48
C ILE A 280 -4.48 -8.95 14.16
N ALA A 281 -4.90 -7.67 14.15
CA ALA A 281 -6.28 -7.29 13.84
C ALA A 281 -6.70 -7.75 12.44
N ARG A 282 -5.83 -7.55 11.45
CA ARG A 282 -6.06 -7.95 10.06
C ARG A 282 -6.20 -9.46 9.94
N ALA A 283 -5.24 -10.20 10.48
CA ALA A 283 -5.22 -11.65 10.34
C ALA A 283 -6.42 -12.31 11.04
N ALA A 284 -6.80 -11.80 12.22
CA ALA A 284 -7.92 -12.34 12.99
C ALA A 284 -9.30 -11.83 12.51
N GLY A 285 -9.35 -10.83 11.62
CA GLY A 285 -10.61 -10.23 11.14
C GLY A 285 -11.35 -9.43 12.21
N VAL A 286 -10.62 -8.78 13.14
CA VAL A 286 -11.20 -8.05 14.29
C VAL A 286 -10.74 -6.58 14.32
N SER A 287 -11.35 -5.76 15.19
CA SER A 287 -10.91 -4.36 15.39
C SER A 287 -9.53 -4.28 16.03
N ALA A 288 -8.84 -3.14 15.88
CA ALA A 288 -7.57 -2.87 16.56
C ALA A 288 -7.69 -2.98 18.09
N SER A 289 -8.81 -2.53 18.68
CA SER A 289 -9.08 -2.65 20.11
C SER A 289 -9.26 -4.12 20.55
N ALA A 290 -9.97 -4.93 19.77
CA ALA A 290 -10.11 -6.36 20.04
C ALA A 290 -8.76 -7.10 19.89
N ALA A 291 -7.98 -6.77 18.86
CA ALA A 291 -6.64 -7.30 18.66
C ALA A 291 -5.70 -6.96 19.82
N SER A 292 -5.74 -5.72 20.31
CA SER A 292 -4.94 -5.29 21.47
C SER A 292 -5.32 -6.06 22.75
N ARG A 293 -6.62 -6.32 22.95
CA ARG A 293 -7.10 -7.19 24.04
C ARG A 293 -6.61 -8.63 23.88
N HIS A 294 -6.68 -9.21 22.68
CA HIS A 294 -6.17 -10.56 22.43
C HIS A 294 -4.67 -10.68 22.64
N ALA A 295 -3.89 -9.71 22.14
CA ALA A 295 -2.45 -9.65 22.37
C ALA A 295 -2.12 -9.51 23.86
N THR A 296 -2.93 -8.74 24.60
CA THR A 296 -2.78 -8.60 26.05
C THR A 296 -3.06 -9.90 26.80
N VAL A 297 -4.18 -10.56 26.53
CA VAL A 297 -4.48 -11.86 27.16
C VAL A 297 -3.41 -12.90 26.86
N LEU A 298 -2.86 -12.93 25.65
CA LEU A 298 -1.78 -13.86 25.30
C LEU A 298 -0.44 -13.50 25.95
N ARG A 299 -0.18 -12.21 26.19
CA ARG A 299 0.99 -11.73 26.92
C ARG A 299 0.90 -12.05 28.40
N ASP A 300 -0.26 -11.82 29.01
CA ASP A 300 -0.53 -12.11 30.42
C ASP A 300 -0.46 -13.62 30.69
N ALA A 301 -0.84 -14.44 29.70
CA ALA A 301 -0.64 -15.89 29.71
C ALA A 301 0.81 -16.34 29.43
N GLY A 302 1.75 -15.39 29.27
CA GLY A 302 3.17 -15.68 29.01
C GLY A 302 3.47 -16.26 27.64
N LEU A 303 2.53 -16.21 26.68
CA LEU A 303 2.70 -16.75 25.32
C LEU A 303 3.28 -15.72 24.34
N LEU A 304 3.04 -14.44 24.61
CA LEU A 304 3.61 -13.32 23.86
C LEU A 304 4.47 -12.45 24.75
N THR A 305 5.45 -11.81 24.14
CA THR A 305 6.13 -10.64 24.69
C THR A 305 5.97 -9.48 23.73
N THR A 306 6.15 -8.26 24.23
CA THR A 306 6.01 -7.04 23.45
C THR A 306 7.36 -6.32 23.43
N VAL A 307 7.88 -6.07 22.24
CA VAL A 307 9.15 -5.38 22.02
C VAL A 307 8.86 -4.10 21.24
N ARG A 308 9.40 -2.97 21.71
CA ARG A 308 9.32 -1.70 20.98
C ARG A 308 10.45 -1.67 19.96
N HIS A 309 10.13 -1.44 18.69
CA HIS A 309 11.09 -1.36 17.60
C HIS A 309 10.88 -0.04 16.84
N GLY A 310 11.63 0.99 17.22
CA GLY A 310 11.43 2.35 16.74
C GLY A 310 10.07 2.92 17.18
N PRO A 311 9.26 3.50 16.27
CA PRO A 311 7.91 3.99 16.60
C PRO A 311 6.90 2.85 16.78
N ALA A 312 7.19 1.64 16.28
CA ALA A 312 6.26 0.53 16.28
C ALA A 312 6.41 -0.38 17.52
N VAL A 313 5.30 -1.03 17.87
CA VAL A 313 5.22 -2.03 18.94
C VAL A 313 4.95 -3.39 18.30
N LEU A 314 5.87 -4.34 18.50
CA LEU A 314 5.78 -5.70 17.98
C LEU A 314 5.46 -6.69 19.10
N HIS A 315 4.54 -7.60 18.84
CA HIS A 315 4.27 -8.78 19.64
C HIS A 315 5.00 -9.96 19.04
N THR A 316 5.83 -10.62 19.84
CA THR A 316 6.62 -11.79 19.45
C THR A 316 6.32 -12.96 20.38
N LEU A 317 6.56 -14.18 19.90
CA LEU A 317 6.40 -15.37 20.74
C LEU A 317 7.44 -15.40 21.87
N THR A 318 7.01 -15.79 23.05
CA THR A 318 7.92 -16.32 24.07
C THR A 318 8.30 -17.77 23.72
N PRO A 319 9.31 -18.37 24.40
CA PRO A 319 9.59 -19.79 24.26
C PRO A 319 8.36 -20.69 24.51
N ALA A 320 7.51 -20.32 25.48
CA ALA A 320 6.26 -21.03 25.77
C ALA A 320 5.24 -20.89 24.63
N GLY A 321 5.04 -19.68 24.09
CA GLY A 321 4.19 -19.46 22.91
C GLY A 321 4.65 -20.24 21.68
N ALA A 322 5.97 -20.31 21.45
CA ALA A 322 6.54 -21.11 20.39
C ALA A 322 6.36 -22.62 20.61
N ALA A 323 6.43 -23.10 21.86
CA ALA A 323 6.18 -24.49 22.20
C ALA A 323 4.71 -24.88 21.93
N VAL A 324 3.75 -24.04 22.33
CA VAL A 324 2.32 -24.25 22.02
C VAL A 324 2.08 -24.32 20.51
N LEU A 325 2.72 -23.42 19.76
CA LEU A 325 2.58 -23.37 18.30
C LEU A 325 3.20 -24.60 17.61
N ARG A 326 4.32 -25.13 18.12
CA ARG A 326 4.93 -26.38 17.64
C ARG A 326 4.09 -27.60 18.01
N ALA A 327 3.58 -27.69 19.23
CA ALA A 327 2.72 -28.79 19.67
C ALA A 327 1.45 -28.90 18.82
N ALA A 328 0.84 -27.77 18.46
CA ALA A 328 -0.31 -27.74 17.55
C ALA A 328 0.01 -28.24 16.13
N ARG A 329 1.27 -28.11 15.66
CA ARG A 329 1.74 -28.63 14.37
C ARG A 329 2.10 -30.11 14.43
N GLY A 330 2.69 -30.57 15.52
CA GLY A 330 3.08 -31.98 15.72
C GLY A 330 1.89 -32.93 15.82
N ALA A 331 0.79 -32.49 16.46
CA ALA A 331 -0.44 -33.28 16.56
C ALA A 331 -1.14 -33.55 15.21
N ALA A 332 -0.79 -32.81 14.14
CA ALA A 332 -1.30 -33.05 12.79
C ALA A 332 -0.42 -34.01 11.97
N GLY A 333 0.80 -34.31 12.43
CA GLY A 333 1.73 -35.24 11.76
C GLY A 333 1.56 -36.71 12.17
N ASP A 334 0.98 -36.97 13.35
CA ASP A 334 0.78 -38.33 13.89
C ASP A 334 -0.58 -38.96 13.52
N ALA A 335 -1.43 -38.25 12.77
CA ALA A 335 -2.68 -38.78 12.23
C ALA A 335 -2.45 -39.46 10.86
N GLY A 336 -1.54 -40.43 10.80
CA GLY A 336 -1.48 -41.40 9.70
C GLY A 336 -2.54 -42.50 9.89
N PRO A 337 -3.10 -43.10 8.82
CA PRO A 337 -4.23 -44.01 8.95
C PRO A 337 -3.82 -45.28 9.69
N LEU A 338 -4.47 -45.56 10.81
CA LEU A 338 -4.54 -46.91 11.37
C LEU A 338 -5.62 -47.68 10.61
N SER A 339 -5.14 -48.64 9.81
CA SER A 339 -5.87 -49.70 9.09
C SER A 339 -6.70 -49.28 7.87
#